data_AF-A0A641RD93-F1
#
_entry.id   AF-A0A641RD93-F1
#
_cell.length_a   1.000
_cell.length_b   1.000
_cell.length_c   1.000
_cell.angle_alpha   90.00
_cell.angle_beta   90.00
_cell.angle_gamma   90.00
#
_symmetry.space_group_name_H-M   'P 1'
#
loop_
_entity.id
_entity.type
_entity.pdbx_description
1 polymer ?
#
loop_
_entity_poly.entity_id
_entity_poly.type
_entity_poly.pdbx_seq_one_letter_code
_entity_poly.pdbx_strand_id
1 'polypeptide(L)' 'SGNVTQTEEIDSVKCDFDQYPYKVNTYARQLIVRESSLTVRSLVTSCRLLNATRSDNNPHGFIIEAFTITENKDLQTIKR' A
#
# COMPACT_ATOMS: atom_id res chain seq x y z
N SER A 1 0.39 -25.79 -0.14
CA SER A 1 0.57 -24.35 -0.39
C SER A 1 1.62 -24.23 -1.47
N GLY A 2 1.24 -23.83 -2.70
CA GLY A 2 2.20 -23.68 -3.79
C GLY A 2 3.14 -22.51 -3.50
N ASN A 3 4.38 -22.58 -3.96
CA ASN A 3 5.35 -21.50 -3.76
C ASN A 3 4.85 -20.22 -4.44
N VAL A 4 4.42 -19.24 -3.65
CA VAL A 4 4.02 -17.90 -4.10
C VAL A 4 4.92 -16.90 -3.42
N THR A 5 5.53 -16.02 -4.21
CA THR A 5 6.23 -14.83 -3.70
C THR A 5 5.42 -13.60 -4.11
N GLN A 6 5.17 -12.71 -3.15
CA GLN A 6 4.53 -11.42 -3.40
C GLN A 6 5.50 -10.31 -3.04
N THR A 7 5.56 -9.29 -3.89
CA THR A 7 6.38 -8.10 -3.68
C THR A 7 5.54 -6.87 -3.98
N GLU A 8 5.49 -5.94 -3.04
CA GLU A 8 4.83 -4.65 -3.22
C GLU A 8 5.90 -3.60 -3.50
N GLU A 9 5.83 -2.97 -4.65
CA GLU A 9 6.68 -1.84 -5.04
C GLU A 9 5.89 -0.55 -4.88
N ILE A 10 6.30 0.29 -3.93
CA ILE A 10 5.66 1.59 -3.71
C ILE A 10 6.22 2.57 -4.73
N ASP A 11 5.36 3.09 -5.60
CA ASP A 11 5.74 4.10 -6.59
C ASP A 11 5.69 5.50 -5.97
N SER A 12 4.64 5.83 -5.21
CA SER A 12 4.53 7.12 -4.51
C SER A 12 3.54 7.10 -3.35
N VAL A 13 3.71 8.03 -2.43
CA VAL A 13 2.78 8.31 -1.32
C VAL A 13 2.42 9.79 -1.37
N LYS A 14 1.12 10.09 -1.49
CA LYS A 14 0.59 11.45 -1.44
C LYS A 14 -0.08 11.68 -0.10
N CYS A 15 0.43 12.65 0.65
CA CYS A 15 -0.14 13.08 1.92
C CYS A 15 -0.69 14.50 1.78
N ASP A 16 -1.94 14.69 2.15
CA ASP A 16 -2.58 15.99 2.24
C ASP A 16 -2.57 16.43 3.70
N PHE A 17 -1.72 17.41 4.02
CA PHE A 17 -1.56 17.96 5.36
C PHE A 17 -2.35 19.26 5.59
N ASP A 18 -3.12 19.72 4.60
CA ASP A 18 -3.87 20.97 4.70
C ASP A 18 -5.18 20.80 5.49
N GLN A 19 -5.67 19.56 5.60
CA GLN A 19 -6.91 19.24 6.32
C GLN A 19 -6.72 18.07 7.29
N TYR A 20 -7.08 18.29 8.55
CA TYR A 20 -7.12 17.24 9.57
C TYR A 20 -8.47 16.50 9.58
N PRO A 21 -8.51 15.16 9.70
CA PRO A 21 -7.36 14.23 9.72
C PRO A 21 -6.71 14.07 8.33
N TYR A 22 -5.38 13.94 8.29
CA TYR A 22 -4.59 14.05 7.06
C TYR A 22 -4.85 12.86 6.13
N LYS A 23 -5.32 13.13 4.93
CA LYS A 23 -5.61 12.07 3.95
C LYS A 23 -4.33 11.60 3.30
N VAL A 24 -4.15 10.28 3.21
CA VAL A 24 -3.02 9.66 2.54
C VAL A 24 -3.50 8.69 1.49
N ASN A 25 -2.84 8.74 0.33
CA ASN A 25 -2.99 7.79 -0.76
C ASN A 25 -1.64 7.20 -1.13
N THR A 26 -1.55 5.87 -1.18
CA THR A 26 -0.35 5.16 -1.61
C THR A 26 -0.64 4.49 -2.95
N TYR A 27 0.27 4.68 -3.90
CA TYR A 27 0.23 4.07 -5.23
C TYR A 27 1.39 3.09 -5.33
N ALA A 28 1.07 1.85 -5.65
CA ALA A 28 2.01 0.75 -5.68
C ALA A 28 1.68 -0.24 -6.80
N ARG A 29 2.64 -1.10 -7.10
CA ARG A 29 2.48 -2.28 -7.96
C ARG A 29 2.76 -3.54 -7.16
N GLN A 30 1.85 -4.49 -7.26
CA GLN A 30 1.98 -5.81 -6.65
C GLN A 30 2.48 -6.81 -7.68
N LEU A 31 3.62 -7.44 -7.43
CA LEU A 31 4.12 -8.57 -8.22
C LEU A 31 3.81 -9.87 -7.49
N ILE A 32 3.08 -10.77 -8.15
CA ILE A 32 2.76 -12.10 -7.64
C ILE A 32 3.45 -13.12 -8.54
N VAL A 33 4.51 -13.73 -8.03
CA VAL A 33 5.30 -14.75 -8.71
C VAL A 33 4.85 -16.13 -8.22
N ARG A 34 4.41 -16.95 -9.17
CA ARG A 34 4.09 -18.37 -9.00
C ARG A 34 4.99 -19.18 -9.92
N GLU A 35 5.01 -20.50 -9.73
CA GLU A 35 5.81 -21.41 -10.55
C GLU A 35 5.56 -21.23 -12.06
N SER A 36 4.29 -21.16 -12.47
CA SER A 36 3.87 -21.08 -13.88
C SER A 36 3.40 -19.70 -14.34
N SER A 37 3.45 -18.67 -13.48
CA SER A 37 2.95 -17.35 -13.86
C SER A 37 3.53 -16.20 -13.05
N LEU A 38 3.58 -15.04 -13.68
CA LEU A 38 3.83 -13.75 -13.07
C LEU A 38 2.60 -12.88 -13.29
N THR A 39 2.01 -12.37 -12.21
CA THR A 39 0.89 -11.42 -12.26
C THR A 39 1.33 -10.09 -11.69
N VAL A 40 1.12 -9.00 -12.42
CA VAL A 40 1.32 -7.62 -11.96
C VAL A 40 -0.05 -7.00 -11.72
N ARG A 41 -0.24 -6.39 -10.55
CA ARG A 41 -1.48 -5.69 -10.18
C ARG A 41 -1.16 -4.24 -9.80
N SER A 42 -2.05 -3.32 -10.14
CA SER A 42 -2.07 -2.01 -9.49
C SER A 42 -2.62 -2.17 -8.10
N LEU A 43 -1.98 -1.53 -7.13
CA LEU A 43 -2.42 -1.46 -5.75
C LEU A 43 -2.51 0.01 -5.35
N VAL A 44 -3.71 0.48 -5.05
CA VAL A 44 -3.92 1.81 -4.47
C VAL A 44 -4.58 1.65 -3.13
N THR A 45 -4.00 2.29 -2.12
CA THR A 45 -4.57 2.32 -0.77
C THR A 45 -4.86 3.74 -0.34
N SER A 46 -5.78 3.89 0.59
CA SER A 46 -6.08 5.15 1.24
C SER A 46 -6.19 4.96 2.74
N CYS A 47 -5.74 5.94 3.50
CA CYS A 47 -5.93 5.99 4.93
C CYS A 47 -5.98 7.45 5.42
N ARG A 48 -6.15 7.61 6.73
CA ARG A 48 -6.06 8.90 7.42
C ARG A 48 -4.97 8.83 8.48
N LEU A 49 -4.18 9.89 8.62
CA LEU A 49 -3.23 10.05 9.72
C LEU A 49 -3.83 10.97 10.78
N LEU A 50 -3.90 10.48 12.01
CA LEU A 50 -4.29 11.23 13.20
C LEU A 50 -3.05 11.54 14.01
N ASN A 51 -3.00 12.71 14.65
CA ASN A 51 -1.90 13.04 15.54
C ASN A 51 -1.94 12.13 16.77
N ALA A 52 -0.78 11.64 17.17
CA ALA A 52 -0.57 10.85 18.37
C ALA A 52 0.65 11.37 19.14
N THR A 53 0.70 11.08 20.44
CA THR A 53 1.85 11.44 21.26
C THR A 53 3.11 10.75 20.73
N ARG A 54 4.14 11.55 20.43
CA ARG A 54 5.44 11.02 20.02
C ARG A 54 6.06 10.24 21.16
N SER A 55 6.65 9.10 20.83
CA SER A 55 7.36 8.23 21.77
C SER A 55 8.48 7.50 21.04
N ASP A 56 9.34 6.80 21.77
CA ASP A 56 10.40 5.98 21.17
C ASP A 56 9.82 4.93 20.19
N ASN A 57 8.60 4.45 20.47
CA ASN A 57 7.90 3.46 19.63
C ASN A 57 7.03 4.11 18.52
N ASN A 58 6.80 5.42 18.56
CA ASN A 58 6.11 6.19 17.52
C ASN A 58 6.73 7.58 17.37
N PRO A 59 7.96 7.69 16.82
CA PRO A 59 8.68 8.96 16.76
C PRO A 59 8.00 9.96 15.82
N HIS A 60 7.25 9.47 14.83
CA HIS A 60 6.51 10.31 13.89
C HIS A 60 5.23 10.89 14.51
N GLY A 61 4.64 10.21 15.50
CA GLY A 61 3.47 10.71 16.22
C GLY A 61 2.20 10.68 15.38
N PHE A 62 2.02 9.63 14.57
CA PHE A 62 0.79 9.43 13.81
C PHE A 62 0.15 8.08 14.11
N ILE A 63 -1.18 8.03 14.06
CA ILE A 63 -1.98 6.79 14.00
C ILE A 63 -2.58 6.71 12.61
N ILE A 64 -2.45 5.55 11.97
CA ILE A 64 -3.16 5.23 10.72
C ILE A 64 -4.57 4.75 11.08
N GLU A 65 -5.58 5.42 10.53
CA GLU A 65 -6.98 5.02 10.63
C GLU A 65 -7.59 4.81 9.24
N ALA A 66 -8.65 4.01 9.18
CA ALA A 66 -9.45 3.77 7.97
C ALA A 66 -8.61 3.34 6.76
N PHE A 67 -7.60 2.50 7.00
CA PHE A 67 -6.78 1.93 5.95
C PHE A 67 -7.63 1.01 5.07
N THR A 68 -7.72 1.34 3.79
CA THR A 68 -8.53 0.61 2.82
C THR A 68 -7.81 0.48 1.49
N ILE A 69 -8.05 -0.64 0.80
CA ILE A 69 -7.57 -0.87 -0.55
C ILE A 69 -8.62 -0.31 -1.50
N THR A 70 -8.30 0.78 -2.18
CA THR A 70 -9.21 1.42 -3.15
C THR A 70 -9.07 0.84 -4.55
N GLU A 71 -7.91 0.25 -4.87
CA GLU A 71 -7.68 -0.46 -6.13
C GLU A 71 -6.79 -1.68 -5.90
N ASN A 72 -7.17 -2.81 -6.49
CA ASN A 72 -6.34 -4.00 -6.55
C ASN A 72 -6.62 -4.77 -7.85
N LYS A 73 -6.08 -4.27 -8.96
CA LYS A 73 -6.49 -4.67 -10.31
C LYS A 73 -5.34 -5.30 -11.06
N ASP A 74 -5.60 -6.45 -11.68
CA ASP A 74 -4.61 -7.12 -12.54
C ASP A 74 -4.33 -6.25 -13.77
N LEU A 75 -3.05 -5.91 -13.95
CA LEU A 75 -2.55 -5.16 -15.10
C LEU A 75 -2.02 -6.09 -16.18
N GLN A 76 -1.32 -7.15 -15.77
CA GLN A 76 -0.70 -8.09 -16.68
C GLN A 76 -0.52 -9.46 -16.04
N THR A 77 -0.77 -10.52 -16.80
CA THR A 77 -0.44 -11.90 -16.41
C THR A 77 0.38 -12.56 -17.51
N ILE A 78 1.59 -12.97 -17.17
CA ILE A 78 2.52 -13.68 -18.05
C ILE A 78 2.57 -15.14 -17.58
N LYS A 79 2.24 -16.07 -18.47
CA LYS A 79 2.46 -17.51 -18.23
C LYS A 79 3.90 -17.87 -18.56
N ARG A 80 4.53 -18.66 -17.69
CA ARG A 80 5.86 -19.25 -17.91
C ARG A 80 5.71 -20.64 -18.51
#